data_AF-A0A4Q3XEJ6-F1
#
_entry.id   AF-A0A4Q3XEJ6-F1
#
_cell.length_a   1.000
_cell.length_b   1.000
_cell.length_c   1.000
_cell.angle_alpha   90.00
_cell.angle_beta   90.00
_cell.angle_gamma   90.00
#
_symmetry.space_group_name_H-M   'P 1'
#
loop_
_entity.id
_entity.type
_entity.pdbx_description
1 polymer ?
#
loop_
_entity_poly.entity_id
_entity_poly.type
_entity_poly.pdbx_seq_one_letter_code
_entity_poly.pdbx_strand_id
1 'polypeptide(L)'
;MIDLFYWPTPNGHKITLFLEEVGLPYTIQPVNIGQGEQFKPDFLKIAPNNRMPAIIDHEPADGGEPISVFESGAILFYLANKTGRFFGPEQRDKIVQMEWLMWQMGGLGPMAGQNHHFNRYAP
;
A
#
# COMPACT_ATOMS: atom_id res chain seq x y z
N MET A 1 -1.27 3.61 15.77
CA MET A 1 -0.91 4.74 14.88
C MET A 1 -0.18 4.18 13.68
N ILE A 2 -0.48 4.63 12.46
CA ILE A 2 0.15 4.12 11.23
C ILE A 2 1.29 5.05 10.78
N ASP A 3 2.48 4.51 10.56
CA ASP A 3 3.49 5.19 9.74
C ASP A 3 3.32 4.76 8.29
N LEU A 4 3.14 5.70 7.37
CA LEU A 4 2.99 5.47 5.94
C LEU A 4 4.21 5.98 5.18
N PHE A 5 5.01 5.06 4.66
CA PHE A 5 6.14 5.36 3.79
C PHE A 5 5.64 5.68 2.38
N TYR A 6 5.74 6.96 1.99
CA TYR A 6 4.95 7.52 0.89
C TYR A 6 5.71 8.43 -0.08
N TRP A 7 5.21 8.47 -1.31
CA TRP A 7 5.55 9.37 -2.40
C TRP A 7 4.30 9.55 -3.28
N PRO A 8 4.04 10.73 -3.86
CA PRO A 8 2.81 11.02 -4.61
C PRO A 8 2.73 10.27 -5.94
N THR A 9 2.40 8.98 -5.86
CA THR A 9 2.23 8.05 -6.97
C THR A 9 0.85 7.38 -6.90
N PRO A 10 0.36 6.77 -7.99
CA PRO A 10 -0.90 6.03 -7.95
C PRO A 10 -0.95 4.94 -6.87
N ASN A 11 0.15 4.22 -6.62
CA ASN A 11 0.20 3.19 -5.57
C ASN A 11 0.19 3.82 -4.16
N GLY A 12 0.89 4.94 -3.96
CA GLY A 12 0.85 5.69 -2.70
C GLY A 12 -0.54 6.21 -2.36
N HIS A 13 -1.23 6.79 -3.34
CA HIS A 13 -2.58 7.36 -3.16
C HIS A 13 -3.62 6.35 -2.72
N LYS A 14 -3.48 5.06 -3.09
CA LYS A 14 -4.38 4.01 -2.60
C LYS A 14 -4.47 3.99 -1.08
N ILE A 15 -3.32 4.16 -0.41
CA ILE A 15 -3.24 4.02 1.05
C ILE A 15 -3.71 5.29 1.74
N THR A 16 -3.33 6.48 1.23
CA THR A 16 -3.87 7.74 1.78
C THR A 16 -5.38 7.81 1.61
N LEU A 17 -5.93 7.43 0.45
CA LEU A 17 -7.39 7.37 0.25
C LEU A 17 -8.07 6.48 1.29
N PHE A 18 -7.56 5.28 1.52
CA PHE A 18 -8.10 4.40 2.55
C PHE A 18 -8.07 5.05 3.93
N LEU A 19 -6.90 5.56 4.35
CA LEU A 19 -6.67 6.12 5.69
C LEU A 19 -7.58 7.34 5.95
N GLU A 20 -7.76 8.21 4.97
CA GLU A 20 -8.68 9.35 5.04
C GLU A 20 -10.14 8.88 5.15
N GLU A 21 -10.57 7.91 4.33
CA GLU A 21 -11.94 7.38 4.31
C GLU A 21 -12.35 6.68 5.61
N VAL A 22 -11.40 6.09 6.33
CA VAL A 22 -11.65 5.50 7.66
C VAL A 22 -11.35 6.45 8.82
N GLY A 23 -10.74 7.61 8.55
CA GLY A 23 -10.28 8.55 9.58
C GLY A 23 -9.22 7.97 10.52
N LEU A 24 -8.38 7.04 10.05
CA LEU A 24 -7.38 6.39 10.88
C LEU A 24 -6.14 7.28 10.97
N PRO A 25 -5.65 7.64 12.18
CA PRO A 25 -4.49 8.49 12.33
C PRO A 25 -3.23 7.87 11.72
N TYR A 26 -2.52 8.66 10.91
CA TYR A 26 -1.29 8.25 10.29
C TYR A 26 -0.28 9.40 10.18
N THR A 27 1.00 9.03 10.11
CA THR A 27 2.10 9.95 9.83
C THR A 27 2.71 9.58 8.48
N ILE A 28 2.97 10.57 7.63
CA ILE A 28 3.68 10.36 6.37
C ILE A 28 5.19 10.34 6.64
N GLN A 29 5.84 9.27 6.21
CA GLN A 29 7.30 9.13 6.13
C GLN A 29 7.70 9.26 4.65
N PRO A 30 8.21 10.42 4.18
CA PRO A 30 8.52 10.60 2.77
C PRO A 30 9.61 9.62 2.30
N VAL A 31 9.41 9.00 1.14
CA VAL A 31 10.42 8.18 0.45
C VAL A 31 10.57 8.71 -0.98
N ASN A 32 11.53 9.61 -1.19
CA ASN A 32 11.77 10.22 -2.49
C ASN A 32 12.38 9.23 -3.48
N ILE A 33 11.52 8.64 -4.30
CA ILE A 33 11.94 7.64 -5.28
C ILE A 33 12.79 8.23 -6.42
N GLY A 34 12.70 9.54 -6.65
CA GLY A 34 13.56 10.24 -7.62
C GLY A 34 14.99 10.41 -7.14
N GLN A 35 15.23 10.27 -5.83
CA GLN A 35 16.57 10.30 -5.21
C GLN A 35 17.07 8.89 -4.82
N GLY A 36 16.32 7.84 -5.13
CA GLY A 36 16.71 6.47 -4.79
C GLY A 36 16.56 6.12 -3.31
N GLU A 37 15.75 6.84 -2.53
CA GLU A 37 15.59 6.58 -1.09
C GLU A 37 15.00 5.20 -0.78
N GLN A 38 14.26 4.61 -1.72
CA GLN A 38 13.74 3.25 -1.66
C GLN A 38 14.83 2.16 -1.65
N PHE A 39 16.09 2.52 -1.87
CA PHE A 39 17.24 1.62 -1.76
C PHE A 39 18.00 1.77 -0.43
N LYS A 40 17.62 2.71 0.43
CA LYS A 40 18.28 2.90 1.74
C LYS A 40 18.07 1.66 2.62
N PRO A 41 19.11 1.19 3.35
CA PRO A 41 19.01 -0.02 4.17
C PRO A 41 17.85 -0.01 5.17
N ASP A 42 17.54 1.16 5.75
CA ASP A 42 16.45 1.26 6.73
C ASP A 42 15.07 1.09 6.09
N PHE A 43 14.86 1.57 4.85
CA PHE A 43 13.62 1.31 4.13
C PHE A 43 13.52 -0.16 3.69
N LEU A 44 14.64 -0.78 3.27
CA LEU A 44 14.65 -2.18 2.84
C LEU A 44 14.33 -3.18 3.96
N LYS A 45 14.54 -2.81 5.24
CA LYS A 45 14.07 -3.59 6.40
C LYS A 45 12.54 -3.66 6.46
N ILE A 46 11.84 -2.67 5.90
CA ILE A 46 10.38 -2.55 5.91
C ILE A 46 9.80 -3.10 4.60
N ALA A 47 10.38 -2.74 3.46
CA ALA A 47 9.94 -3.12 2.13
C ALA A 47 11.14 -3.62 1.29
N PRO A 48 11.51 -4.92 1.41
CA PRO A 48 12.67 -5.47 0.72
C PRO A 48 12.55 -5.45 -0.81
N ASN A 49 11.32 -5.33 -1.34
CA ASN A 49 11.04 -5.12 -2.76
C ASN A 49 11.38 -3.69 -3.26
N ASN A 50 12.02 -2.84 -2.44
CA ASN A 50 12.46 -1.48 -2.79
C ASN A 50 11.35 -0.61 -3.42
N ARG A 51 10.09 -0.81 -3.02
CA ARG A 51 8.94 -0.07 -3.55
C ARG A 51 8.07 0.45 -2.43
N MET A 52 7.64 1.70 -2.58
CA MET A 52 6.54 2.28 -1.81
C MET A 52 5.19 1.96 -2.50
N PRO A 53 4.05 2.03 -1.79
CA PRO A 53 3.92 2.31 -0.36
C PRO A 53 4.33 1.13 0.53
N ALA A 54 4.68 1.45 1.76
CA ALA A 54 4.79 0.51 2.87
C ALA A 54 4.23 1.17 4.13
N ILE A 55 3.79 0.38 5.11
CA ILE A 55 3.34 0.87 6.41
C ILE A 55 4.05 0.17 7.55
N ILE A 56 4.11 0.84 8.70
CA ILE A 56 4.27 0.20 10.01
C ILE A 56 3.01 0.51 10.81
N ASP A 57 2.35 -0.53 11.32
CA ASP A 57 1.32 -0.39 12.32
C ASP A 57 1.89 -0.67 13.71
N HIS A 58 1.93 0.36 14.55
CA HIS A 58 2.45 0.28 15.91
C HIS A 58 1.45 -0.31 16.90
N GLU A 59 0.18 -0.47 16.51
CA GLU A 59 -0.88 -0.97 17.38
C GLU A 59 -1.71 -2.05 16.65
N PRO A 60 -1.10 -3.18 16.28
CA PRO A 60 -1.82 -4.26 15.61
C PRO A 60 -2.96 -4.80 16.48
N ALA A 61 -4.03 -5.26 15.84
CA ALA A 61 -5.26 -5.67 16.54
C ALA A 61 -5.07 -6.92 17.44
N ASP A 62 -3.99 -7.68 17.25
CA ASP A 62 -3.63 -8.83 18.08
C ASP A 62 -2.83 -8.44 19.34
N GLY A 63 -2.49 -7.16 19.51
CA GLY A 63 -1.69 -6.67 20.64
C GLY A 63 -0.21 -7.06 20.60
N GLY A 64 0.28 -7.55 19.45
CA GLY A 64 1.67 -7.92 19.26
C GLY A 64 2.61 -6.73 19.00
N GLU A 65 3.85 -7.06 18.66
CA GLU A 65 4.85 -6.08 18.24
C GLU A 65 4.45 -5.37 16.94
N PRO A 66 4.98 -4.16 16.66
CA PRO A 66 4.71 -3.43 15.43
C PRO A 66 4.90 -4.29 14.16
N ILE A 67 3.95 -4.18 13.23
CA ILE A 67 3.96 -4.96 11.98
C ILE A 67 4.23 -4.06 10.78
N SER A 68 5.22 -4.44 9.97
CA SER A 68 5.49 -3.82 8.68
C SER A 68 4.76 -4.53 7.54
N VAL A 69 4.13 -3.78 6.65
CA VAL A 69 3.43 -4.33 5.46
C VAL A 69 3.83 -3.54 4.22
N PHE A 70 4.30 -4.21 3.17
CA PHE A 70 4.51 -3.65 1.83
C PHE A 70 3.55 -4.31 0.82
N GLU A 71 3.55 -3.86 -0.43
CA GLU A 71 2.53 -4.15 -1.47
C GLU A 71 1.19 -3.47 -1.20
N SER A 72 0.80 -2.52 -2.06
CA SER A 72 -0.40 -1.71 -1.82
C SER A 72 -1.69 -2.53 -1.66
N GLY A 73 -1.79 -3.67 -2.35
CA GLY A 73 -2.94 -4.57 -2.20
C GLY A 73 -2.97 -5.28 -0.85
N ALA A 74 -1.81 -5.73 -0.35
CA ALA A 74 -1.70 -6.35 0.97
C ALA A 74 -1.98 -5.33 2.08
N ILE A 75 -1.51 -4.08 1.94
CA ILE A 75 -1.79 -3.00 2.88
C ILE A 75 -3.29 -2.70 2.94
N LEU A 76 -3.96 -2.57 1.78
CA LEU A 76 -5.41 -2.35 1.74
C LEU A 76 -6.17 -3.49 2.40
N PHE A 77 -5.81 -4.74 2.10
CA PHE A 77 -6.41 -5.91 2.72
C PHE A 77 -6.18 -5.92 4.24
N TYR A 78 -4.96 -5.63 4.69
CA TYR A 78 -4.61 -5.54 6.10
C TYR A 78 -5.45 -4.49 6.84
N LEU A 79 -5.48 -3.24 6.32
CA LEU A 79 -6.20 -2.15 6.94
C LEU A 79 -7.71 -2.41 6.96
N ALA A 80 -8.26 -2.99 5.89
CA ALA A 80 -9.67 -3.33 5.81
C ALA A 80 -10.09 -4.37 6.86
N ASN A 81 -9.25 -5.38 7.11
CA ASN A 81 -9.48 -6.35 8.19
C ASN A 81 -9.31 -5.69 9.58
N LYS A 82 -8.29 -4.85 9.76
CA LYS A 82 -8.06 -4.13 11.03
C LYS A 82 -9.25 -3.24 11.40
N THR A 83 -9.80 -2.51 10.44
CA THR A 83 -10.86 -1.52 10.72
C THR A 83 -12.26 -2.08 10.54
N GLY A 84 -12.44 -3.26 9.94
CA GLY A 84 -13.74 -3.79 9.54
C GLY A 84 -14.44 -2.93 8.48
N ARG A 85 -13.68 -2.18 7.67
CA ARG A 85 -14.21 -1.25 6.65
C ARG A 85 -13.74 -1.69 5.28
N PHE A 86 -14.58 -1.50 4.26
CA PHE A 86 -14.24 -1.75 2.86
C PHE A 86 -13.83 -3.19 2.52
N PHE A 87 -14.14 -4.15 3.40
CA PHE A 87 -14.07 -5.57 3.12
C PHE A 87 -15.35 -6.23 3.63
N GLY A 88 -16.13 -6.84 2.73
CA GLY A 88 -17.47 -7.33 3.05
C GLY A 88 -17.45 -8.39 4.16
N PRO A 89 -18.54 -8.53 4.94
CA PRO A 89 -18.56 -9.47 6.06
C PRO A 89 -18.63 -10.93 5.60
N GLU A 90 -19.36 -11.19 4.51
CA GLU A 90 -19.64 -12.52 3.99
C GLU A 90 -18.56 -13.02 3.02
N GLN A 91 -18.37 -14.34 2.97
CA GLN A 91 -17.37 -14.96 2.10
C GLN A 91 -17.56 -14.58 0.62
N ARG A 92 -18.82 -14.45 0.16
CA ARG A 92 -19.09 -14.07 -1.24
C ARG A 92 -18.66 -12.65 -1.56
N ASP A 93 -18.89 -11.70 -0.66
CA ASP A 93 -18.47 -10.31 -0.84
C ASP A 93 -16.94 -10.21 -0.87
N LYS A 94 -16.28 -10.92 0.06
CA LYS A 94 -14.81 -10.98 0.15
C LYS A 94 -14.18 -11.51 -1.12
N ILE A 95 -14.76 -12.55 -1.73
CA ILE A 95 -14.26 -13.12 -2.99
C ILE A 95 -14.37 -12.11 -4.12
N VAL A 96 -15.53 -11.48 -4.32
CA VAL A 96 -15.70 -10.48 -5.40
C VAL A 96 -14.74 -9.31 -5.23
N GLN A 97 -14.58 -8.79 -4.01
CA GLN A 97 -13.66 -7.68 -3.74
C GLN A 97 -12.20 -8.09 -3.96
N MET A 98 -11.82 -9.31 -3.55
CA MET A 98 -10.48 -9.83 -3.75
C MET A 98 -10.15 -10.08 -5.23
N GLU A 99 -11.11 -10.57 -6.02
CA GLU A 99 -10.95 -10.73 -7.47
C GLU A 99 -10.59 -9.39 -8.14
N TRP A 100 -11.32 -8.33 -7.82
CA TRP A 100 -11.05 -7.00 -8.39
C TRP A 100 -9.75 -6.38 -7.86
N LEU A 101 -9.43 -6.59 -6.58
CA LEU A 101 -8.15 -6.15 -6.03
C LEU A 101 -6.98 -6.84 -6.75
N MET A 102 -7.06 -8.15 -6.95
CA MET A 102 -6.04 -8.93 -7.66
C MET A 102 -5.98 -8.59 -9.15
N TRP A 103 -7.12 -8.36 -9.80
CA TRP A 103 -7.15 -7.85 -11.18
C TRP A 103 -6.42 -6.51 -11.29
N GLN A 104 -6.61 -5.60 -10.33
CA GLN A 104 -5.92 -4.31 -10.32
C GLN A 104 -4.41 -4.52 -10.13
N MET A 105 -4.01 -5.34 -9.16
CA MET A 105 -2.60 -5.58 -8.81
C MET A 105 -1.83 -6.37 -9.86
N GLY A 106 -2.46 -7.33 -10.54
CA GLY A 106 -1.85 -8.17 -11.57
C GLY A 106 -2.01 -7.65 -13.01
N GLY A 107 -2.99 -6.77 -13.25
CA GLY A 107 -3.32 -6.27 -14.59
C GLY A 107 -3.18 -4.75 -14.71
N LEU A 108 -4.17 -4.01 -14.21
CA LEU A 108 -4.29 -2.56 -14.45
C LEU A 108 -3.03 -1.79 -14.02
N GLY A 109 -2.56 -2.03 -12.79
CA GLY A 109 -1.39 -1.33 -12.24
C GLY A 109 -0.11 -1.59 -13.05
N PRO A 110 0.29 -2.86 -13.21
CA PRO A 110 1.49 -3.21 -13.98
C PRO A 110 1.45 -2.68 -15.42
N MET A 111 0.34 -2.88 -16.14
CA MET A 111 0.22 -2.50 -17.55
C MET A 111 0.17 -0.98 -17.75
N ALA A 112 -0.55 -0.25 -16.90
CA ALA A 112 -0.53 1.21 -16.92
C ALA A 112 0.87 1.77 -16.59
N GLY A 113 1.60 1.09 -15.69
CA GLY A 113 3.00 1.41 -15.40
C GLY A 113 3.91 1.27 -16.63
N GLN A 114 3.75 0.20 -17.41
CA GLN A 114 4.51 0.02 -18.65
C GLN A 114 4.17 1.10 -19.68
N ASN A 115 2.88 1.37 -19.88
CA ASN A 115 2.42 2.45 -20.76
C ASN A 115 3.06 3.79 -20.37
N HIS A 116 3.05 4.15 -19.08
CA HIS A 116 3.68 5.37 -18.61
C HIS A 116 5.20 5.41 -18.85
N HIS A 117 5.88 4.27 -18.70
CA HIS A 117 7.31 4.16 -18.97
C HIS A 117 7.65 4.53 -20.42
N PHE A 118 6.99 3.88 -21.39
CA PHE A 118 7.25 4.11 -22.82
C PHE A 118 6.76 5.48 -23.29
N ASN A 119 5.80 6.11 -22.61
CA ASN A 119 5.38 7.47 -22.96
C ASN A 119 6.27 8.59 -22.39
N ARG A 120 7.08 8.32 -21.35
CA ARG A 120 7.79 9.38 -20.61
C ARG A 120 9.28 9.18 -20.42
N TYR A 121 9.73 7.94 -20.25
CA TYR A 121 11.12 7.64 -19.88
C TYR A 121 11.90 6.95 -21.01
N ALA A 122 11.20 6.26 -21.91
CA ALA A 122 11.77 5.61 -23.09
C ALA A 122 10.85 5.81 -24.32
N PRO A 123 10.71 7.06 -24.83
CA PRO A 123 9.81 7.40 -25.92
C PRO A 123 10.25 6.84 -27.29
#